data_AF-G2IKK3-F1
#
_entry.id   AF-G2IKK3-F1
#
_cell.length_a   1.000
_cell.length_b   1.000
_cell.length_c   1.000
_cell.angle_alpha   90.00
_cell.angle_beta   90.00
_cell.angle_gamma   90.00
#
_symmetry.space_group_name_H-M   'P 1'
#
loop_
_entity.id
_entity.type
_entity.pdbx_description
1 polymer ?
#
loop_
_entity_poly.entity_id
_entity_poly.type
_entity_poly.pdbx_seq_one_letter_code
_entity_poly.pdbx_strand_id
1 'polypeptide(L)'
;MELLEWLNAGFDLFGDKFGDTAAGRWLDHGLSALSLLLFLFALALIYQEFLRCYRLLRRMNPNVRRGSRLQVAESVLLLAITDRALLSRDRRTLLRRTRILVEHELFVPRPQPDWRDGGVDAPEGGFLGRQIWRMGGRWRAWRAYRAELHAWRQDIRRALALEGNWTIHVDNPALVSARLDDIGRYFECLRSLGLDGEEADRFICPIEIGSGFIAPLHLLTGLLIQFNDKWRPILESFDRDANSSAEAAGRPIDATDRDLRQIQLFIYNCWLLWGPSIPICECRNWDARYAVVQYGYGDENNSIEVVGSRRDIAAALKGLMDGQCRHERAIGTVGATPPPEKPFTGMAVPANVMGRLRLSRSLGRRTASQVNALPQAALTSWGGGQDERPVLFISEIVSSNAVEGDVERREASRGHIVMDTGAYPSRYYSAYLWAAVVVLMRGPDGRLTPLTSLQPGPAQPWKDFIPFFEHGNLADPESCLFGKRQLALKVVSGLAAAVRQWGTDREPLTFAFACAIDEAGCGHRLAYPDWSGHFTMRTLIAEALDSLAESDAAARRLRDDKLLRFDYFNGQPGGHDFSACGFPGIVSAHYDWMDEATASRSD
;
A
#
# COMPACT_ATOMS: atom_id res chain seq x y z
N MET A 1 18.56 3.37 39.89
CA MET A 1 19.63 2.66 40.61
C MET A 1 20.88 3.52 40.64
N GLU A 2 21.59 3.79 39.53
CA GLU A 2 22.77 4.66 39.56
C GLU A 2 22.52 6.12 39.96
N LEU A 3 21.38 6.72 39.58
CA LEU A 3 21.02 8.05 40.10
C LEU A 3 20.80 8.01 41.62
N LEU A 4 20.22 6.93 42.14
CA LEU A 4 19.99 6.75 43.58
C LEU A 4 21.30 6.42 44.32
N GLU A 5 22.23 5.69 43.70
CA GLU A 5 23.56 5.42 44.24
C GLU A 5 24.48 6.64 44.19
N TRP A 6 24.43 7.43 43.10
CA TRP A 6 25.16 8.70 42.97
C TRP A 6 24.60 9.76 43.91
N LEU A 7 23.27 9.83 44.06
CA LEU A 7 22.62 10.66 45.05
C LEU A 7 23.01 10.21 46.46
N ASN A 8 22.92 8.92 46.79
CA ASN A 8 23.36 8.39 48.10
C ASN A 8 24.83 8.73 48.38
N ALA A 9 25.74 8.55 47.41
CA ALA A 9 27.16 8.89 47.56
C ALA A 9 27.41 10.40 47.70
N GLY A 10 26.64 11.23 46.99
CA GLY A 10 26.69 12.69 47.15
C GLY A 10 26.10 13.15 48.49
N PHE A 11 25.15 12.40 49.05
CA PHE A 11 24.47 12.69 50.31
C PHE A 11 25.27 12.24 51.53
N ASP A 12 25.96 11.10 51.48
CA ASP A 12 26.91 10.69 52.54
C ASP A 12 28.01 11.74 52.74
N LEU A 13 28.47 12.33 51.63
CA LEU A 13 29.49 13.38 51.61
C LEU A 13 29.00 14.73 52.17
N PHE A 14 27.69 14.97 52.16
CA PHE A 14 27.05 16.16 52.73
C PHE A 14 26.66 15.97 54.21
N GLY A 15 26.24 14.75 54.59
CA GLY A 15 25.88 14.39 55.97
C GLY A 15 27.07 14.47 56.93
N ASP A 16 28.25 14.02 56.49
CA ASP A 16 29.49 14.10 57.29
C ASP A 16 29.92 15.54 57.63
N LYS A 17 29.45 16.54 56.86
CA LYS A 17 29.83 17.95 57.03
C LYS A 17 28.96 18.74 58.03
N PHE A 18 27.79 18.22 58.41
CA PHE A 18 26.79 18.93 59.23
C PHE A 18 26.36 18.20 60.51
N GLY A 19 27.07 17.12 60.87
CA GLY A 19 26.81 16.30 62.05
C GLY A 19 26.61 17.12 63.33
N ASP A 20 25.45 16.93 63.96
CA ASP A 20 24.95 17.47 65.23
C ASP A 20 24.31 18.87 65.28
N THR A 21 24.21 19.61 64.16
CA THR A 21 23.38 20.84 64.16
C THR A 21 21.90 20.54 63.94
N ALA A 22 20.99 21.38 64.45
CA ALA A 22 19.55 21.30 64.13
C ALA A 22 19.28 21.35 62.61
N ALA A 23 20.21 21.95 61.84
CA ALA A 23 20.24 21.92 60.39
C ALA A 23 20.52 20.52 59.81
N GLY A 24 21.38 19.71 60.44
CA GLY A 24 21.66 18.32 60.05
C GLY A 24 20.42 17.42 60.14
N ARG A 25 19.66 17.50 61.24
CA ARG A 25 18.39 16.77 61.37
C ARG A 25 17.32 17.21 60.37
N TRP A 26 17.28 18.49 60.02
CA TRP A 26 16.36 19.00 58.99
C TRP A 26 16.76 18.54 57.58
N LEU A 27 18.07 18.47 57.31
CA LEU A 27 18.62 17.91 56.07
C LEU A 27 18.32 16.41 55.97
N ASP A 28 18.54 15.61 57.02
CA ASP A 28 18.26 14.16 57.00
C ASP A 28 16.78 13.84 56.73
N HIS A 29 15.87 14.61 57.33
CA HIS A 29 14.43 14.49 57.05
C HIS A 29 14.06 14.95 55.64
N GLY A 30 14.67 16.03 55.14
CA GLY A 30 14.50 16.49 53.76
C GLY A 30 15.03 15.50 52.72
N LEU A 31 16.15 14.85 53.01
CA LEU A 31 16.78 13.83 52.16
C LEU A 31 15.97 12.53 52.13
N SER A 32 15.49 12.08 53.28
CA SER A 32 14.59 10.92 53.36
C SER A 32 13.29 11.17 52.60
N ALA A 33 12.73 12.39 52.70
CA ALA A 33 11.54 12.79 51.95
C ALA A 33 11.80 12.85 50.43
N LEU A 34 12.94 13.39 50.00
CA LEU A 34 13.32 13.44 48.59
C LEU A 34 13.53 12.02 48.01
N SER A 35 14.23 11.14 48.71
CA SER A 35 14.45 9.75 48.31
C SER A 35 13.13 8.98 48.21
N LEU A 36 12.21 9.18 49.16
CA LEU A 36 10.86 8.60 49.11
C LEU A 36 10.08 9.14 47.91
N LEU A 37 10.15 10.46 47.64
CA LEU A 37 9.46 11.08 46.51
C LEU A 37 10.00 10.56 45.17
N LEU A 38 11.31 10.44 45.02
CA LEU A 38 11.94 9.85 43.84
C LEU A 38 11.59 8.36 43.67
N PHE A 39 11.52 7.61 44.77
CA PHE A 39 11.09 6.21 44.75
C PHE A 39 9.62 6.08 44.31
N LEU A 40 8.72 6.87 44.88
CA LEU A 40 7.30 6.90 44.50
C LEU A 40 7.12 7.34 43.05
N PHE A 41 7.90 8.30 42.58
CA PHE A 41 7.91 8.73 41.19
C PHE A 41 8.38 7.61 40.25
N ALA A 42 9.47 6.91 40.59
CA ALA A 42 9.93 5.75 39.83
C ALA A 42 8.90 4.62 39.80
N LEU A 43 8.25 4.33 40.93
CA LEU A 43 7.16 3.35 41.02
C LEU A 43 5.96 3.76 40.15
N ALA A 44 5.61 5.04 40.14
CA ALA A 44 4.55 5.58 39.29
C ALA A 44 4.88 5.42 37.80
N LEU A 45 6.13 5.69 37.39
CA LEU A 45 6.58 5.49 36.00
C LEU A 45 6.54 4.01 35.59
N ILE A 46 7.01 3.10 36.44
CA ILE A 46 6.94 1.65 36.21
C ILE A 46 5.48 1.19 36.09
N TYR A 47 4.61 1.68 36.97
CA TYR A 47 3.18 1.39 36.93
C TYR A 47 2.52 1.90 35.64
N GLN A 48 2.89 3.11 35.19
CA GLN A 48 2.42 3.66 33.92
C GLN A 48 2.88 2.82 32.71
N GLU A 49 4.14 2.41 32.65
CA GLU A 49 4.65 1.49 31.62
C GLU A 49 3.89 0.17 31.63
N PHE A 50 3.73 -0.44 32.80
CA PHE A 50 2.98 -1.68 32.96
C PHE A 50 1.54 -1.54 32.45
N LEU A 51 0.86 -0.46 32.82
CA LEU A 51 -0.51 -0.19 32.40
C LEU A 51 -0.62 0.02 30.89
N ARG A 52 0.35 0.70 30.27
CA ARG A 52 0.42 0.84 28.81
C ARG A 52 0.57 -0.51 28.12
N CYS A 53 1.49 -1.36 28.59
CA CYS A 53 1.70 -2.72 28.06
C CYS A 53 0.46 -3.59 28.21
N TYR A 54 -0.17 -3.56 29.39
CA TYR A 54 -1.39 -4.28 29.69
C TYR A 54 -2.54 -3.86 28.76
N ARG A 55 -2.73 -2.55 28.56
CA ARG A 55 -3.76 -2.02 27.66
C ARG A 55 -3.49 -2.39 26.20
N LEU A 56 -2.22 -2.32 25.76
CA LEU A 56 -1.81 -2.73 24.41
C LEU A 56 -2.19 -4.19 24.13
N LEU A 57 -1.72 -5.12 24.97
CA LEU A 57 -1.99 -6.55 24.80
C LEU A 57 -3.49 -6.88 24.89
N ARG A 58 -4.23 -6.22 25.77
CA ARG A 58 -5.66 -6.43 25.94
C ARG A 58 -6.46 -5.98 24.72
N ARG A 59 -6.11 -4.83 24.14
CA ARG A 59 -6.81 -4.27 22.96
C ARG A 59 -6.48 -5.00 21.66
N MET A 60 -5.29 -5.61 21.57
CA MET A 60 -4.88 -6.40 20.42
C MET A 60 -5.41 -7.84 20.42
N ASN A 61 -5.98 -8.32 21.53
CA ASN A 61 -6.59 -9.65 21.63
C ASN A 61 -8.07 -9.59 22.05
N PRO A 62 -8.95 -8.82 21.36
CA PRO A 62 -10.36 -8.83 21.68
C PRO A 62 -10.94 -10.21 21.36
N ASN A 63 -11.75 -10.77 22.27
CA ASN A 63 -12.53 -12.00 22.04
C ASN A 63 -11.77 -13.33 21.91
N VAL A 64 -10.44 -13.35 22.05
CA VAL A 64 -9.64 -14.58 22.21
C VAL A 64 -9.54 -14.91 23.72
N ARG A 65 -9.38 -16.19 24.14
CA ARG A 65 -9.14 -16.57 25.57
C ARG A 65 -8.05 -15.73 26.26
N ARG A 66 -7.13 -15.17 25.47
CA ARG A 66 -6.05 -14.26 25.83
C ARG A 66 -6.48 -12.85 26.28
N GLY A 67 -7.70 -12.41 25.96
CA GLY A 67 -8.27 -11.17 26.50
C GLY A 67 -8.63 -11.23 28.00
N SER A 68 -8.48 -12.40 28.63
CA SER A 68 -8.67 -12.54 30.08
C SER A 68 -7.63 -11.71 30.84
N ARG A 69 -8.12 -10.92 31.81
CA ARG A 69 -7.28 -9.97 32.57
C ARG A 69 -6.04 -10.63 33.18
N LEU A 70 -6.19 -11.87 33.67
CA LEU A 70 -5.11 -12.63 34.29
C LEU A 70 -4.01 -13.02 33.30
N GLN A 71 -4.36 -13.51 32.10
CA GLN A 71 -3.36 -13.93 31.11
C GLN A 71 -2.60 -12.75 30.51
N VAL A 72 -3.26 -11.61 30.33
CA VAL A 72 -2.59 -10.37 29.93
C VAL A 72 -1.60 -9.93 31.01
N ALA A 73 -2.04 -9.90 32.28
CA ALA A 73 -1.15 -9.55 33.40
C ALA A 73 0.04 -10.51 33.53
N GLU A 74 -0.19 -11.81 33.39
CA GLU A 74 0.87 -12.83 33.37
C GLU A 74 1.87 -12.58 32.23
N SER A 75 1.38 -12.22 31.03
CA SER A 75 2.26 -11.95 29.88
C SER A 75 3.13 -10.71 30.12
N VAL A 76 2.57 -9.63 30.67
CA VAL A 76 3.35 -8.42 31.00
C VAL A 76 4.36 -8.70 32.12
N LEU A 77 3.96 -9.43 33.16
CA LEU A 77 4.86 -9.83 34.26
C LEU A 77 5.99 -10.73 33.76
N LEU A 78 5.68 -11.69 32.89
CA LEU A 78 6.68 -12.56 32.28
C LEU A 78 7.69 -11.71 31.50
N LEU A 79 7.24 -10.80 30.63
CA LEU A 79 8.11 -9.88 29.88
C LEU A 79 8.98 -9.01 30.81
N ALA A 80 8.45 -8.58 31.96
CA ALA A 80 9.19 -7.81 32.94
C ALA A 80 10.26 -8.64 33.68
N ILE A 81 9.95 -9.90 34.03
CA ILE A 81 10.79 -10.79 34.85
C ILE A 81 11.85 -11.52 34.03
N THR A 82 11.47 -12.16 32.91
CA THR A 82 12.39 -13.03 32.14
C THR A 82 13.58 -12.29 31.58
N ASP A 83 13.53 -10.97 31.57
CA ASP A 83 14.33 -10.16 30.68
C ASP A 83 15.02 -9.00 31.40
N ARG A 84 15.02 -9.05 32.76
CA ARG A 84 15.59 -8.06 33.68
C ARG A 84 15.24 -6.62 33.30
N ALA A 85 14.10 -6.37 32.65
CA ALA A 85 13.75 -5.06 32.07
C ALA A 85 13.66 -3.96 33.13
N LEU A 86 13.28 -4.34 34.36
CA LEU A 86 13.22 -3.46 35.52
C LEU A 86 14.60 -3.19 36.17
N LEU A 87 15.64 -3.93 35.77
CA LEU A 87 16.97 -3.94 36.39
C LEU A 87 18.12 -3.70 35.40
N SER A 88 17.87 -3.73 34.09
CA SER A 88 18.92 -3.57 33.08
C SER A 88 19.15 -2.09 32.75
N ARG A 89 20.42 -1.73 32.50
CA ARG A 89 20.81 -0.43 31.91
C ARG A 89 20.40 -0.29 30.43
N ASP A 90 19.67 -1.26 29.88
CA ASP A 90 19.27 -1.23 28.49
C ASP A 90 18.19 -0.16 28.29
N ARG A 91 18.34 0.69 27.27
CA ARG A 91 17.42 1.79 26.93
C ARG A 91 16.05 1.30 26.43
N ARG A 92 15.71 0.02 26.62
CA ARG A 92 14.52 -0.63 26.07
C ARG A 92 13.44 -0.68 27.14
N THR A 93 12.43 0.16 26.97
CA THR A 93 11.22 0.18 27.80
C THR A 93 10.46 -1.14 27.69
N LEU A 94 9.72 -1.52 28.75
CA LEU A 94 8.84 -2.69 28.75
C LEU A 94 7.82 -2.62 27.58
N LEU A 95 7.44 -1.39 27.24
CA LEU A 95 6.57 -1.08 26.12
C LEU A 95 7.16 -1.49 24.77
N ARG A 96 8.44 -1.23 24.51
CA ARG A 96 9.10 -1.61 23.24
C ARG A 96 9.10 -3.12 23.04
N ARG A 97 9.37 -3.91 24.07
CA ARG A 97 9.29 -5.38 24.00
C ARG A 97 7.87 -5.87 23.79
N THR A 98 6.91 -5.27 24.48
CA THR A 98 5.49 -5.57 24.28
C THR A 98 5.07 -5.30 22.83
N ARG A 99 5.59 -4.23 22.22
CA ARG A 99 5.37 -3.93 20.80
C ARG A 99 5.98 -4.97 19.88
N ILE A 100 7.25 -5.37 20.09
CA ILE A 100 7.89 -6.45 19.30
C ILE A 100 7.04 -7.72 19.36
N LEU A 101 6.57 -8.10 20.56
CA LEU A 101 5.69 -9.26 20.73
C LEU A 101 4.41 -9.12 19.89
N VAL A 102 3.73 -7.98 20.00
CA VAL A 102 2.47 -7.73 19.28
C VAL A 102 2.70 -7.71 17.77
N GLU A 103 3.74 -7.03 17.29
CA GLU A 103 4.08 -6.94 15.87
C GLU A 103 4.39 -8.32 15.27
N HIS A 104 5.15 -9.17 15.97
CA HIS A 104 5.37 -10.57 15.55
C HIS A 104 4.08 -11.39 15.55
N GLU A 105 3.21 -11.20 16.54
CA GLU A 105 1.95 -11.93 16.66
C GLU A 105 0.91 -11.55 15.60
N LEU A 106 1.01 -10.37 14.99
CA LEU A 106 0.16 -9.99 13.85
C LEU A 106 0.37 -10.93 12.65
N PHE A 107 1.59 -11.41 12.46
CA PHE A 107 1.97 -12.28 11.33
C PHE A 107 2.10 -13.74 11.73
N VAL A 108 2.53 -14.01 12.97
CA VAL A 108 2.66 -15.36 13.53
C VAL A 108 1.73 -15.46 14.75
N PRO A 109 0.40 -15.57 14.52
CA PRO A 109 -0.57 -15.57 15.60
C PRO A 109 -0.33 -16.77 16.52
N ARG A 110 -0.51 -16.53 17.82
CA ARG A 110 -0.40 -17.61 18.81
C ARG A 110 -1.40 -18.72 18.49
N PRO A 111 -0.97 -19.99 18.40
CA PRO A 111 -1.86 -21.11 18.15
C PRO A 111 -3.06 -21.10 19.11
N GLN A 112 -4.25 -21.36 18.58
CA GLN A 112 -5.46 -21.56 19.36
C GLN A 112 -5.81 -23.05 19.37
N PRO A 113 -6.35 -23.58 20.48
CA PRO A 113 -6.74 -24.98 20.52
C PRO A 113 -7.96 -25.18 19.60
N ASP A 114 -7.75 -25.82 18.45
CA ASP A 114 -8.84 -26.34 17.63
C ASP A 114 -9.16 -27.78 18.06
N TRP A 115 -10.43 -27.99 18.40
CA TRP A 115 -10.96 -29.29 18.84
C TRP A 115 -11.74 -30.00 17.74
N ARG A 116 -11.82 -29.41 16.54
CA ARG A 116 -12.42 -30.05 15.37
C ARG A 116 -11.47 -31.16 14.92
N ASP A 117 -11.97 -32.39 14.89
CA ASP A 117 -11.22 -33.54 14.43
C ASP A 117 -10.74 -33.26 13.00
N GLY A 118 -9.43 -33.27 12.75
CA GLY A 118 -8.77 -32.72 11.55
C GLY A 118 -9.14 -33.37 10.22
N GLY A 119 -10.39 -33.20 9.76
CA GLY A 119 -10.89 -33.62 8.46
C GLY A 119 -10.99 -35.13 8.25
N VAL A 120 -10.81 -35.95 9.29
CA VAL A 120 -10.94 -37.41 9.17
C VAL A 120 -12.38 -37.79 9.48
N ASP A 121 -13.07 -38.40 8.52
CA ASP A 121 -14.43 -38.91 8.75
C ASP A 121 -14.45 -39.88 9.93
N ALA A 122 -15.47 -39.76 10.78
CA ALA A 122 -15.65 -40.68 11.89
C ALA A 122 -15.84 -42.10 11.33
N PRO A 123 -15.11 -43.11 11.84
CA PRO A 123 -15.30 -44.48 11.38
C PRO A 123 -16.76 -44.90 11.59
N GLU A 124 -17.35 -45.57 10.59
CA GLU A 124 -18.67 -46.18 10.68
C GLU A 124 -18.65 -47.27 11.77
N GLY A 125 -18.95 -46.86 13.00
CA GLY A 125 -18.89 -47.73 14.17
C GLY A 125 -19.95 -47.36 15.21
N GLY A 126 -20.29 -48.34 16.06
CA GLY A 126 -21.24 -48.19 17.16
C GLY A 126 -20.89 -47.03 18.10
N PHE A 127 -21.88 -46.59 18.90
CA PHE A 127 -21.80 -45.42 19.80
C PHE A 127 -20.51 -45.37 20.64
N LEU A 128 -20.08 -46.51 21.20
CA LEU A 128 -18.85 -46.62 21.99
C LEU A 128 -17.58 -46.33 21.18
N GLY A 129 -17.51 -46.83 19.94
CA GLY A 129 -16.38 -46.62 19.03
C GLY A 129 -16.21 -45.15 18.65
N ARG A 130 -17.33 -44.45 18.39
CA ARG A 130 -17.33 -43.00 18.15
C ARG A 130 -16.90 -42.19 19.38
N GLN A 131 -17.21 -42.64 20.60
CA GLN A 131 -16.83 -41.93 21.83
C GLN A 131 -15.35 -42.10 22.17
N ILE A 132 -14.79 -43.30 22.00
CA ILE A 132 -13.35 -43.57 22.17
C ILE A 132 -12.54 -42.84 21.09
N TRP A 133 -13.02 -42.84 19.84
CA TRP A 133 -12.38 -42.13 18.74
C TRP A 133 -12.37 -40.60 18.96
N ARG A 134 -13.47 -40.02 19.43
CA ARG A 134 -13.54 -38.59 19.84
C ARG A 134 -12.59 -38.24 20.98
N MET A 135 -12.41 -39.13 21.96
CA MET A 135 -11.41 -38.91 23.02
C MET A 135 -9.98 -39.00 22.50
N GLY A 136 -9.67 -39.98 21.64
CA GLY A 136 -8.35 -40.12 21.01
C GLY A 136 -8.03 -38.99 20.04
N GLY A 137 -9.02 -38.50 19.28
CA GLY A 137 -8.93 -37.31 18.43
C GLY A 137 -8.58 -36.06 19.23
N ARG A 138 -9.31 -35.79 20.32
CA ARG A 138 -9.04 -34.66 21.23
C ARG A 138 -7.65 -34.72 21.87
N TRP A 139 -7.19 -35.89 22.30
CA TRP A 139 -5.82 -36.03 22.84
C TRP A 139 -4.74 -35.75 21.80
N ARG A 140 -4.93 -36.19 20.55
CA ARG A 140 -4.01 -35.91 19.44
C ARG A 140 -4.02 -34.43 19.08
N ALA A 141 -5.20 -33.83 18.92
CA ALA A 141 -5.37 -32.40 18.67
C ALA A 141 -4.71 -31.56 19.78
N TRP A 142 -4.86 -31.95 21.04
CA TRP A 142 -4.23 -31.26 22.16
C TRP A 142 -2.70 -31.42 22.21
N ARG A 143 -2.16 -32.59 21.85
CA ARG A 143 -0.71 -32.80 21.71
C ARG A 143 -0.14 -31.95 20.57
N ALA A 144 -0.81 -31.93 19.42
CA ALA A 144 -0.44 -31.10 18.27
C ALA A 144 -0.45 -29.61 18.66
N TYR A 145 -1.56 -29.14 19.25
CA TYR A 145 -1.68 -27.79 19.80
C TYR A 145 -0.55 -27.44 20.78
N ARG A 146 -0.19 -28.35 21.70
CA ARG A 146 0.91 -28.12 22.64
C ARG A 146 2.26 -28.05 21.96
N ALA A 147 2.50 -28.86 20.93
CA ALA A 147 3.72 -28.83 20.16
C ALA A 147 3.84 -27.52 19.37
N GLU A 148 2.79 -27.11 18.67
CA GLU A 148 2.71 -25.81 17.97
C GLU A 148 2.91 -24.64 18.94
N LEU A 149 2.23 -24.66 20.10
CA LEU A 149 2.38 -23.62 21.10
C LEU A 149 3.80 -23.58 21.67
N HIS A 150 4.47 -24.72 21.83
CA HIS A 150 5.85 -24.78 22.28
C HIS A 150 6.82 -24.20 21.23
N ALA A 151 6.66 -24.59 19.96
CA ALA A 151 7.44 -24.05 18.85
C ALA A 151 7.26 -22.52 18.74
N TRP A 152 6.01 -22.06 18.74
CA TRP A 152 5.66 -20.64 18.73
C TRP A 152 6.32 -19.89 19.91
N ARG A 153 6.30 -20.45 21.13
CA ARG A 153 6.97 -19.85 22.30
C ARG A 153 8.48 -19.75 22.13
N GLN A 154 9.11 -20.74 21.50
CA GLN A 154 10.55 -20.72 21.24
C GLN A 154 10.88 -19.63 20.22
N ASP A 155 10.08 -19.49 19.16
CA ASP A 155 10.27 -18.49 18.12
C ASP A 155 10.13 -17.07 18.68
N ILE A 156 9.07 -16.81 19.42
CA ILE A 156 8.85 -15.51 20.08
C ILE A 156 9.94 -15.21 21.11
N ARG A 157 10.44 -16.19 21.87
CA ARG A 157 11.57 -15.98 22.79
C ARG A 157 12.84 -15.60 22.05
N ARG A 158 13.11 -16.22 20.89
CA ARG A 158 14.25 -15.84 20.03
C ARG A 158 14.10 -14.43 19.49
N ALA A 159 12.90 -14.06 19.03
CA ALA A 159 12.60 -12.71 18.56
C ALA A 159 12.69 -11.65 19.67
N LEU A 160 12.37 -11.98 20.93
CA LEU A 160 12.44 -11.04 22.05
C LEU A 160 13.84 -10.94 22.70
N ALA A 161 14.77 -11.82 22.33
CA ALA A 161 16.13 -11.82 22.88
C ALA A 161 16.87 -10.49 22.60
N LEU A 162 17.79 -10.11 23.49
CA LEU A 162 18.52 -8.85 23.40
C LEU A 162 19.30 -8.67 22.09
N GLU A 163 19.84 -9.78 21.57
CA GLU A 163 20.57 -9.92 20.30
C GLU A 163 19.71 -10.62 19.23
N GLY A 164 18.40 -10.78 19.47
CA GLY A 164 17.50 -11.47 18.57
C GLY A 164 17.39 -10.77 17.21
N ASN A 165 17.19 -11.54 16.15
CA ASN A 165 16.72 -10.98 14.88
C ASN A 165 15.24 -10.59 15.06
N TRP A 166 14.96 -9.28 15.08
CA TRP A 166 13.60 -8.76 15.26
C TRP A 166 12.81 -8.66 13.95
N THR A 167 13.42 -9.08 12.85
CA THR A 167 12.79 -9.06 11.54
C THR A 167 11.60 -10.02 11.52
N ILE A 168 10.49 -9.51 11.02
CA ILE A 168 9.30 -10.30 10.74
C ILE A 168 9.44 -10.78 9.29
N HIS A 169 9.41 -12.10 9.09
CA HIS A 169 9.48 -12.69 7.76
C HIS A 169 8.05 -12.98 7.28
N VAL A 170 7.75 -12.53 6.07
CA VAL A 170 6.46 -12.72 5.40
C VAL A 170 6.72 -13.25 4.00
N ASP A 171 5.93 -14.20 3.54
CA ASP A 171 6.19 -14.82 2.24
C ASP A 171 5.92 -13.87 1.07
N ASN A 172 4.81 -13.14 1.09
CA ASN A 172 4.40 -12.24 0.02
C ASN A 172 3.60 -11.02 0.52
N PRO A 173 3.45 -9.95 -0.28
CA PRO A 173 2.73 -8.73 0.12
C PRO A 173 1.24 -8.94 0.45
N ALA A 174 0.57 -9.92 -0.17
CA ALA A 174 -0.85 -10.18 0.08
C ALA A 174 -1.10 -10.58 1.55
N LEU A 175 -0.14 -11.26 2.19
CA LEU A 175 -0.22 -11.56 3.63
C LEU A 175 -0.14 -10.31 4.51
N VAL A 176 0.47 -9.23 4.04
CA VAL A 176 0.47 -7.93 4.72
C VAL A 176 -0.89 -7.25 4.53
N SER A 177 -1.41 -7.20 3.30
CA SER A 177 -2.72 -6.64 2.99
C SER A 177 -3.86 -7.36 3.73
N ALA A 178 -3.78 -8.69 3.87
CA ALA A 178 -4.74 -9.50 4.63
C ALA A 178 -4.79 -9.17 6.14
N ARG A 179 -3.81 -8.41 6.65
CA ARG A 179 -3.74 -7.97 8.05
C ARG A 179 -4.07 -6.49 8.23
N LEU A 180 -4.59 -5.81 7.21
CA LEU A 180 -4.88 -4.38 7.22
C LEU A 180 -5.67 -3.95 8.47
N ASP A 181 -6.76 -4.63 8.81
CA ASP A 181 -7.60 -4.30 9.98
C ASP A 181 -6.85 -4.45 11.31
N ASP A 182 -6.05 -5.51 11.45
CA ASP A 182 -5.30 -5.77 12.68
C ASP A 182 -4.13 -4.78 12.81
N ILE A 183 -3.50 -4.40 11.70
CA ILE A 183 -2.47 -3.36 11.63
C ILE A 183 -3.10 -1.98 11.97
N GLY A 184 -4.26 -1.65 11.40
CA GLY A 184 -5.04 -0.45 11.72
C GLY A 184 -5.32 -0.35 13.22
N ARG A 185 -5.85 -1.44 13.80
CA ARG A 185 -6.12 -1.55 15.24
C ARG A 185 -4.86 -1.39 16.08
N TYR A 186 -3.72 -1.93 15.64
CA TYR A 186 -2.45 -1.77 16.31
C TYR A 186 -2.07 -0.30 16.43
N PHE A 187 -2.09 0.45 15.33
CA PHE A 187 -1.74 1.86 15.32
C PHE A 187 -2.75 2.74 16.08
N GLU A 188 -4.04 2.44 15.99
CA GLU A 188 -5.06 3.09 16.82
C GLU A 188 -4.80 2.86 18.31
N CYS A 189 -4.43 1.63 18.68
CA CYS A 189 -4.08 1.29 20.04
C CYS A 189 -2.86 2.10 20.51
N LEU A 190 -1.79 2.21 19.71
CA LEU A 190 -0.61 3.03 20.07
C LEU A 190 -1.00 4.49 20.35
N ARG A 191 -1.78 5.12 19.45
CA ARG A 191 -2.27 6.50 19.63
C ARG A 191 -3.08 6.65 20.91
N SER A 192 -3.97 5.70 21.18
CA SER A 192 -4.82 5.71 22.37
C SER A 192 -4.06 5.51 23.71
N LEU A 193 -2.78 5.11 23.65
CA LEU A 193 -1.88 5.00 24.81
C LEU A 193 -1.10 6.29 25.08
N GLY A 194 -1.32 7.34 24.26
CA GLY A 194 -0.58 8.59 24.31
C GLY A 194 0.83 8.46 23.74
N LEU A 195 1.04 7.54 22.79
CA LEU A 195 2.22 7.56 21.94
C LEU A 195 1.91 8.45 20.76
N ASP A 196 2.83 9.36 20.45
CA ASP A 196 2.68 10.33 19.36
C ASP A 196 3.91 10.29 18.43
N GLY A 197 3.75 10.87 17.24
CA GLY A 197 4.83 11.05 16.27
C GLY A 197 5.45 9.73 15.79
N GLU A 198 6.78 9.66 15.78
CA GLU A 198 7.51 8.51 15.24
C GLU A 198 7.31 7.19 16.00
N GLU A 199 6.85 7.23 17.25
CA GLU A 199 6.64 6.00 18.01
C GLU A 199 5.29 5.35 17.68
N ALA A 200 4.28 6.12 17.27
CA ALA A 200 2.92 5.64 17.06
C ALA A 200 2.57 5.33 15.60
N ASP A 201 3.44 5.64 14.64
CA ASP A 201 3.11 5.62 13.21
C ASP A 201 3.94 4.61 12.40
N ARG A 202 4.77 3.80 13.06
CA ARG A 202 5.55 2.75 12.39
C ARG A 202 5.74 1.52 13.26
N PHE A 203 6.04 0.40 12.60
CA PHE A 203 6.55 -0.78 13.25
C PHE A 203 7.96 -0.53 13.78
N ILE A 204 8.29 -1.17 14.92
CA ILE A 204 9.64 -1.22 15.44
C ILE A 204 10.45 -2.29 14.70
N CYS A 205 9.80 -3.44 14.48
CA CYS A 205 10.34 -4.56 13.74
C CYS A 205 10.39 -4.25 12.24
N PRO A 206 11.54 -4.45 11.58
CA PRO A 206 11.55 -4.51 10.12
C PRO A 206 10.74 -5.73 9.65
N ILE A 207 10.13 -5.61 8.49
CA ILE A 207 9.46 -6.69 7.78
C ILE A 207 10.30 -7.01 6.55
N GLU A 208 10.65 -8.28 6.38
CA GLU A 208 11.24 -8.83 5.18
C GLU A 208 10.18 -9.66 4.45
N ILE A 209 9.87 -9.26 3.23
CA ILE A 209 8.95 -9.97 2.37
C ILE A 209 9.80 -10.76 1.36
N GLY A 210 9.65 -12.08 1.41
CA GLY A 210 10.53 -13.03 0.75
C GLY A 210 10.20 -13.32 -0.71
N SER A 211 9.10 -12.79 -1.25
CA SER A 211 8.75 -12.92 -2.66
C SER A 211 7.77 -11.83 -3.10
N GLY A 212 7.96 -11.32 -4.32
CA GLY A 212 7.09 -10.33 -4.95
C GLY A 212 7.78 -9.70 -6.16
N PHE A 213 7.06 -8.86 -6.91
CA PHE A 213 7.64 -8.13 -8.03
C PHE A 213 7.66 -6.63 -7.75
N ILE A 214 8.78 -5.98 -8.08
CA ILE A 214 8.90 -4.52 -8.07
C ILE A 214 8.58 -3.98 -9.46
N ALA A 215 7.72 -2.98 -9.53
CA ALA A 215 7.43 -2.21 -10.73
C ALA A 215 7.46 -0.70 -10.40
N PRO A 216 8.05 0.16 -11.24
CA PRO A 216 8.07 1.61 -11.05
C PRO A 216 6.73 2.26 -11.43
N LEU A 217 5.67 1.71 -10.84
CA LEU A 217 4.29 2.16 -10.97
C LEU A 217 3.79 2.58 -9.58
N HIS A 218 2.74 3.38 -9.55
CA HIS A 218 2.02 3.77 -8.34
C HIS A 218 0.64 3.12 -8.34
N LEU A 219 0.20 2.61 -7.19
CA LEU A 219 -1.06 1.88 -7.07
C LEU A 219 -2.19 2.84 -6.67
N LEU A 220 -3.21 2.98 -7.52
CA LEU A 220 -4.41 3.73 -7.14
C LEU A 220 -5.27 2.93 -6.17
N THR A 221 -5.97 3.64 -5.31
CA THR A 221 -6.97 3.06 -4.39
C THR A 221 -8.19 2.63 -5.17
N GLY A 222 -8.59 1.37 -5.07
CA GLY A 222 -9.73 0.80 -5.76
C GLY A 222 -11.05 1.00 -5.02
N LEU A 223 -12.15 0.79 -5.74
CA LEU A 223 -13.51 0.97 -5.20
C LEU A 223 -13.80 0.01 -4.03
N LEU A 224 -13.36 -1.24 -4.12
CA LEU A 224 -13.66 -2.24 -3.09
C LEU A 224 -13.00 -1.92 -1.75
N ILE A 225 -11.75 -1.48 -1.79
CA ILE A 225 -11.04 -1.06 -0.57
C ILE A 225 -11.62 0.25 -0.03
N GLN A 226 -11.88 1.24 -0.90
CA GLN A 226 -12.47 2.52 -0.48
C GLN A 226 -13.82 2.34 0.23
N PHE A 227 -14.68 1.45 -0.28
CA PHE A 227 -16.02 1.23 0.28
C PHE A 227 -16.12 -0.01 1.19
N ASN A 228 -15.00 -0.66 1.53
CA ASN A 228 -14.94 -1.87 2.34
C ASN A 228 -15.95 -2.93 1.87
N ASP A 229 -15.86 -3.29 0.58
CA ASP A 229 -16.73 -4.23 -0.12
C ASP A 229 -18.24 -3.89 -0.10
N LYS A 230 -18.60 -2.66 0.24
CA LYS A 230 -20.00 -2.19 0.15
C LYS A 230 -20.32 -1.90 -1.31
N TRP A 231 -21.00 -2.85 -1.95
CA TRP A 231 -21.45 -2.72 -3.34
C TRP A 231 -22.50 -1.65 -3.58
N ARG A 232 -23.36 -1.37 -2.59
CA ARG A 232 -24.51 -0.48 -2.77
C ARG A 232 -24.13 0.94 -3.23
N PRO A 233 -23.21 1.67 -2.58
CA PRO A 233 -22.76 2.98 -3.06
C PRO A 233 -22.23 2.96 -4.49
N ILE A 234 -21.48 1.91 -4.86
CA ILE A 234 -20.88 1.75 -6.19
C ILE A 234 -21.97 1.57 -7.25
N LEU A 235 -22.93 0.68 -7.01
CA LEU A 235 -24.04 0.40 -7.94
C LEU A 235 -24.98 1.61 -8.07
N GLU A 236 -25.33 2.26 -6.97
CA GLU A 236 -26.19 3.45 -6.98
C GLU A 236 -25.52 4.63 -7.71
N SER A 237 -24.21 4.80 -7.54
CA SER A 237 -23.43 5.80 -8.27
C SER A 237 -23.42 5.51 -9.76
N PHE A 238 -23.20 4.24 -10.15
CA PHE A 238 -23.24 3.81 -11.54
C PHE A 238 -24.58 4.12 -12.20
N ASP A 239 -25.69 3.70 -11.59
CA ASP A 239 -27.03 3.94 -12.14
C ASP A 239 -27.33 5.44 -12.23
N ARG A 240 -26.98 6.22 -11.21
CA ARG A 240 -27.13 7.68 -11.24
C ARG A 240 -26.33 8.28 -12.39
N ASP A 241 -25.04 7.97 -12.48
CA ASP A 241 -24.13 8.59 -13.44
C ASP A 241 -24.42 8.17 -14.89
N ALA A 242 -24.88 6.94 -15.10
CA ALA A 242 -25.31 6.44 -16.40
C ALA A 242 -26.57 7.15 -16.92
N ASN A 243 -27.43 7.60 -16.01
CA ASN A 243 -28.65 8.33 -16.34
C ASN A 243 -28.49 9.87 -16.26
N SER A 244 -27.44 10.38 -15.60
CA SER A 244 -27.24 11.82 -15.34
C SER A 244 -26.92 12.69 -16.56
N SER A 245 -26.31 12.12 -17.62
CA SER A 245 -25.96 12.88 -18.82
C SER A 245 -27.19 13.36 -19.61
N ALA A 246 -28.39 12.92 -19.22
CA ALA A 246 -29.65 13.16 -19.91
C ALA A 246 -30.27 14.53 -19.64
N GLU A 247 -30.10 15.03 -18.42
CA GLU A 247 -30.85 16.18 -17.95
C GLU A 247 -30.10 17.50 -18.23
N ALA A 248 -28.76 17.46 -18.25
CA ALA A 248 -27.93 18.65 -18.31
C ALA A 248 -27.84 19.31 -19.71
N ALA A 249 -28.14 18.58 -20.79
CA ALA A 249 -28.03 19.09 -22.17
C ALA A 249 -29.37 19.54 -22.79
N GLY A 250 -30.50 19.41 -22.07
CA GLY A 250 -31.82 19.81 -22.55
C GLY A 250 -32.28 19.08 -23.83
N ARG A 251 -31.67 17.95 -24.17
CA ARG A 251 -32.00 17.11 -25.34
C ARG A 251 -32.46 15.74 -24.85
N PRO A 252 -33.52 15.15 -25.43
CA PRO A 252 -33.87 13.76 -25.15
C PRO A 252 -32.67 12.87 -25.49
N ILE A 253 -32.23 12.06 -24.53
CA ILE A 253 -31.25 11.00 -24.79
C ILE A 253 -31.86 10.03 -25.78
N ASP A 254 -31.16 9.80 -26.89
CA ASP A 254 -31.43 8.63 -27.70
C ASP A 254 -30.86 7.38 -27.00
N ALA A 255 -31.48 6.21 -27.21
CA ALA A 255 -31.03 4.94 -26.63
C ALA A 255 -29.53 4.70 -26.88
N THR A 256 -29.03 5.09 -28.05
CA THR A 256 -27.61 5.01 -28.43
C THR A 256 -26.68 5.80 -27.51
N ASP A 257 -27.08 7.01 -27.09
CA ASP A 257 -26.26 7.86 -26.22
C ASP A 257 -26.16 7.24 -24.82
N ARG A 258 -27.27 6.66 -24.34
CA ARG A 258 -27.35 5.94 -23.07
C ARG A 258 -26.48 4.70 -23.06
N ASP A 259 -26.53 3.89 -24.12
CA ASP A 259 -25.78 2.65 -24.21
C ASP A 259 -24.27 2.90 -24.19
N LEU A 260 -23.79 3.87 -24.97
CA LEU A 260 -22.37 4.28 -24.97
C LEU A 260 -21.95 4.77 -23.59
N ARG A 261 -22.80 5.57 -22.95
CA ARG A 261 -22.55 6.11 -21.61
C ARG A 261 -22.47 5.01 -20.55
N GLN A 262 -23.37 4.04 -20.61
CA GLN A 262 -23.42 2.92 -19.69
C GLN A 262 -22.19 2.03 -19.85
N ILE A 263 -21.80 1.71 -21.09
CA ILE A 263 -20.60 0.91 -21.38
C ILE A 263 -19.34 1.63 -20.89
N GLN A 264 -19.21 2.93 -21.15
CA GLN A 264 -18.09 3.74 -20.69
C GLN A 264 -17.93 3.67 -19.16
N LEU A 265 -19.00 3.96 -18.41
CA LEU A 265 -18.97 3.95 -16.96
C LEU A 265 -18.75 2.55 -16.40
N PHE A 266 -19.31 1.53 -17.05
CA PHE A 266 -19.12 0.14 -16.63
C PHE A 266 -17.64 -0.23 -16.71
N ILE A 267 -17.01 0.06 -17.85
CA ILE A 267 -15.59 -0.20 -18.07
C ILE A 267 -14.72 0.59 -17.08
N TYR A 268 -15.03 1.87 -16.86
CA TYR A 268 -14.33 2.70 -15.87
C TYR A 268 -14.41 2.13 -14.46
N ASN A 269 -15.61 1.76 -13.99
CA ASN A 269 -15.78 1.17 -12.67
C ASN A 269 -15.07 -0.19 -12.57
N CYS A 270 -15.11 -1.03 -13.60
CA CYS A 270 -14.39 -2.31 -13.60
C CYS A 270 -12.87 -2.13 -13.55
N TRP A 271 -12.32 -1.15 -14.26
CA TRP A 271 -10.89 -0.80 -14.22
C TRP A 271 -10.47 -0.30 -12.84
N LEU A 272 -11.32 0.52 -12.20
CA LEU A 272 -11.05 1.09 -10.87
C LEU A 272 -11.34 0.11 -9.72
N LEU A 273 -12.11 -0.96 -9.95
CA LEU A 273 -12.64 -1.84 -8.91
C LEU A 273 -11.56 -2.38 -7.96
N TRP A 274 -10.40 -2.75 -8.52
CA TRP A 274 -9.28 -3.40 -7.82
C TRP A 274 -8.02 -2.54 -7.71
N GLY A 275 -8.13 -1.23 -7.96
CA GLY A 275 -7.01 -0.29 -7.82
C GLY A 275 -5.94 -0.46 -8.91
N PRO A 276 -6.06 0.24 -10.04
CA PRO A 276 -5.11 0.10 -11.15
C PRO A 276 -3.78 0.81 -10.86
N SER A 277 -2.71 0.31 -11.47
CA SER A 277 -1.38 0.93 -11.39
C SER A 277 -1.18 2.00 -12.45
N ILE A 278 -0.60 3.14 -12.09
CA ILE A 278 -0.29 4.25 -12.99
C ILE A 278 1.22 4.48 -13.14
N PRO A 279 1.70 4.95 -14.31
CA PRO A 279 3.11 5.26 -14.50
C PRO A 279 3.57 6.48 -13.70
N ILE A 280 4.83 6.43 -13.26
CA ILE A 280 5.51 7.53 -12.58
C ILE A 280 6.26 8.38 -13.62
N CYS A 281 6.01 9.69 -13.61
CA CYS A 281 6.56 10.64 -14.57
C CYS A 281 7.52 11.66 -13.91
N GLU A 282 8.27 12.44 -14.69
CA GLU A 282 9.21 13.46 -14.16
C GLU A 282 8.52 14.78 -13.76
N CYS A 283 7.19 14.86 -13.79
CA CYS A 283 6.47 16.09 -13.48
C CYS A 283 6.46 16.42 -11.98
N ARG A 284 6.06 17.66 -11.65
CA ARG A 284 5.96 18.16 -10.28
C ARG A 284 5.12 17.31 -9.32
N ASN A 285 4.16 16.53 -9.83
CA ASN A 285 3.32 15.67 -8.98
C ASN A 285 4.11 14.48 -8.41
N TRP A 286 5.23 14.11 -9.05
CA TRP A 286 6.14 13.04 -8.63
C TRP A 286 7.51 13.53 -8.18
N ASP A 287 7.83 14.79 -8.45
CA ASP A 287 9.11 15.37 -8.09
C ASP A 287 9.20 15.63 -6.58
N ALA A 288 9.69 14.62 -5.87
CA ALA A 288 9.86 14.65 -4.42
C ALA A 288 11.19 13.98 -4.02
N ARG A 289 11.59 14.20 -2.76
CA ARG A 289 12.82 13.62 -2.19
C ARG A 289 12.73 12.11 -2.05
N TYR A 290 11.55 11.62 -1.71
CA TYR A 290 11.26 10.19 -1.61
C TYR A 290 10.48 9.75 -2.85
N ALA A 291 10.76 8.54 -3.31
CA ALA A 291 10.02 7.89 -4.39
C ALA A 291 9.16 6.77 -3.83
N VAL A 292 8.08 6.48 -4.54
CA VAL A 292 7.13 5.40 -4.27
C VAL A 292 7.17 4.45 -5.44
N VAL A 293 7.19 3.14 -5.18
CA VAL A 293 7.07 2.10 -6.22
C VAL A 293 6.16 0.98 -5.73
N GLN A 294 5.51 0.28 -6.65
CA GLN A 294 4.67 -0.85 -6.34
C GLN A 294 5.50 -2.11 -6.08
N TYR A 295 5.07 -2.89 -5.09
CA TYR A 295 5.62 -4.21 -4.76
C TYR A 295 4.50 -5.24 -4.56
N GLY A 296 4.48 -6.29 -5.38
CA GLY A 296 3.56 -7.43 -5.21
C GLY A 296 3.13 -8.06 -6.52
N TYR A 297 1.83 -8.35 -6.66
CA TYR A 297 1.26 -9.11 -7.79
C TYR A 297 0.10 -8.38 -8.51
N GLY A 298 0.19 -7.05 -8.60
CA GLY A 298 -0.41 -6.25 -9.69
C GLY A 298 -1.79 -5.66 -9.46
N ASP A 299 -2.54 -6.12 -8.47
CA ASP A 299 -3.73 -5.45 -7.96
C ASP A 299 -3.53 -4.99 -6.51
N GLU A 300 -4.47 -4.21 -6.00
CA GLU A 300 -4.38 -3.59 -4.68
C GLU A 300 -4.41 -4.58 -3.51
N ASN A 301 -5.05 -5.74 -3.68
CA ASN A 301 -5.10 -6.76 -2.62
C ASN A 301 -3.79 -7.55 -2.51
N ASN A 302 -3.06 -7.63 -3.62
CA ASN A 302 -1.84 -8.43 -3.73
C ASN A 302 -0.57 -7.57 -3.80
N SER A 303 -0.70 -6.26 -3.65
CA SER A 303 0.41 -5.31 -3.67
C SER A 303 0.39 -4.36 -2.49
N ILE A 304 1.60 -3.93 -2.11
CA ILE A 304 1.83 -2.80 -1.22
C ILE A 304 2.78 -1.83 -1.91
N GLU A 305 2.97 -0.66 -1.33
CA GLU A 305 3.93 0.31 -1.85
C GLU A 305 5.20 0.32 -1.02
N VAL A 306 6.31 0.58 -1.72
CA VAL A 306 7.63 0.72 -1.13
C VAL A 306 8.07 2.17 -1.27
N VAL A 307 8.48 2.75 -0.15
CA VAL A 307 8.91 4.15 -0.07
C VAL A 307 10.36 4.21 0.37
N GLY A 308 11.17 4.93 -0.40
CA GLY A 308 12.59 5.13 -0.12
C GLY A 308 13.04 6.49 -0.61
N SER A 309 14.27 6.88 -0.26
CA SER A 309 14.88 8.06 -0.89
C SER A 309 14.93 7.82 -2.40
N ARG A 310 14.75 8.87 -3.20
CA ARG A 310 14.77 8.74 -4.67
C ARG A 310 16.06 8.09 -5.17
N ARG A 311 17.18 8.36 -4.48
CA ARG A 311 18.48 7.73 -4.74
C ARG A 311 18.48 6.23 -4.46
N ASP A 312 17.96 5.80 -3.31
CA ASP A 312 17.92 4.38 -2.93
C ASP A 312 17.02 3.58 -3.86
N ILE A 313 15.84 4.13 -4.20
CA ILE A 313 14.90 3.50 -5.15
C ILE A 313 15.52 3.41 -6.55
N ALA A 314 16.12 4.48 -7.06
CA ALA A 314 16.77 4.46 -8.37
C ALA A 314 17.95 3.47 -8.43
N ALA A 315 18.76 3.40 -7.37
CA ALA A 315 19.86 2.44 -7.25
C ALA A 315 19.35 0.99 -7.21
N ALA A 316 18.28 0.74 -6.45
CA ALA A 316 17.64 -0.57 -6.38
C ALA A 316 17.07 -1.00 -7.73
N LEU A 317 16.29 -0.15 -8.40
CA LEU A 317 15.72 -0.44 -9.71
C LEU A 317 16.82 -0.72 -10.75
N LYS A 318 17.88 0.09 -10.79
CA LYS A 318 19.03 -0.19 -11.66
C LYS A 318 19.68 -1.54 -11.34
N GLY A 319 19.86 -1.86 -10.06
CA GLY A 319 20.42 -3.14 -9.62
C GLY A 319 19.56 -4.34 -10.03
N LEU A 320 18.24 -4.23 -9.90
CA LEU A 320 17.27 -5.23 -10.36
C LEU A 320 17.32 -5.43 -11.87
N MET A 321 17.30 -4.33 -12.63
CA MET A 321 17.40 -4.34 -14.10
C MET A 321 18.72 -4.99 -14.57
N ASP A 322 19.85 -4.54 -14.03
CA ASP A 322 21.16 -5.09 -14.38
C ASP A 322 21.25 -6.60 -14.01
N GLY A 323 20.64 -6.98 -12.88
CA GLY A 323 20.50 -8.37 -12.45
C GLY A 323 19.68 -9.21 -13.43
N GLN A 324 18.55 -8.65 -13.89
CA GLN A 324 17.67 -9.31 -14.83
C GLN A 324 18.39 -9.58 -16.18
N CYS A 325 19.02 -8.54 -16.73
CA CYS A 325 19.76 -8.69 -17.98
C CYS A 325 20.91 -9.73 -17.87
N ARG A 326 21.61 -9.79 -16.73
CA ARG A 326 22.69 -10.77 -16.53
C ARG A 326 22.18 -12.20 -16.55
N HIS A 327 21.08 -12.49 -15.88
CA HIS A 327 20.60 -13.86 -15.82
C HIS A 327 19.92 -14.29 -17.14
N GLU A 328 19.21 -13.41 -17.84
CA GLU A 328 18.71 -13.74 -19.19
C GLU A 328 19.83 -14.17 -20.14
N ARG A 329 20.98 -13.49 -20.08
CA ARG A 329 22.19 -13.90 -20.81
C ARG A 329 22.70 -15.26 -20.34
N ALA A 330 22.73 -15.51 -19.03
CA ALA A 330 23.19 -16.79 -18.49
C ALA A 330 22.34 -17.98 -18.98
N ILE A 331 21.01 -17.85 -19.01
CA ILE A 331 20.13 -18.90 -19.58
C ILE A 331 20.43 -19.12 -21.07
N GLY A 332 20.63 -18.04 -21.83
CA GLY A 332 20.93 -18.12 -23.27
C GLY A 332 22.30 -18.70 -23.62
N THR A 333 23.17 -18.94 -22.64
CA THR A 333 24.57 -19.41 -22.85
C THR A 333 24.78 -20.91 -22.64
N VAL A 334 23.74 -21.70 -22.37
CA VAL A 334 23.90 -23.17 -22.27
C VAL A 334 24.21 -23.75 -23.66
N GLY A 335 25.51 -23.82 -24.00
CA GLY A 335 26.03 -24.46 -25.22
C GLY A 335 26.31 -23.55 -26.42
N ALA A 336 26.19 -22.22 -26.30
CA ALA A 336 26.38 -21.28 -27.40
C ALA A 336 27.19 -20.03 -27.02
N THR A 337 27.67 -19.31 -28.04
CA THR A 337 28.30 -17.98 -27.90
C THR A 337 27.36 -17.04 -27.14
N PRO A 338 27.84 -16.21 -26.20
CA PRO A 338 26.99 -15.30 -25.46
C PRO A 338 26.15 -14.43 -26.40
N PRO A 339 24.81 -14.38 -26.22
CA PRO A 339 23.98 -13.51 -27.03
C PRO A 339 24.41 -12.06 -26.83
N PRO A 340 24.24 -11.20 -27.87
CA PRO A 340 24.58 -9.78 -27.76
C PRO A 340 23.80 -9.13 -26.61
N GLU A 341 24.36 -8.05 -26.07
CA GLU A 341 23.69 -7.26 -25.04
C GLU A 341 22.34 -6.76 -25.56
N LYS A 342 21.26 -7.16 -24.89
CA LYS A 342 19.91 -6.63 -25.12
C LYS A 342 19.53 -5.68 -23.99
N PRO A 343 18.79 -4.60 -24.28
CA PRO A 343 18.22 -3.74 -23.24
C PRO A 343 17.17 -4.52 -22.43
N PHE A 344 16.93 -4.06 -21.20
CA PHE A 344 15.81 -4.55 -20.41
C PHE A 344 14.48 -4.19 -21.09
N THR A 345 13.53 -5.13 -21.08
CA THR A 345 12.26 -4.99 -21.80
C THR A 345 11.05 -5.40 -20.94
N GLY A 346 11.25 -5.65 -19.64
CA GLY A 346 10.18 -5.95 -18.71
C GLY A 346 9.55 -4.69 -18.10
N MET A 347 8.45 -4.86 -17.39
CA MET A 347 7.83 -3.80 -16.56
C MET A 347 7.92 -4.11 -15.06
N ALA A 348 8.35 -5.32 -14.70
CA ALA A 348 8.49 -5.75 -13.32
C ALA A 348 9.62 -6.78 -13.17
N VAL A 349 10.27 -6.82 -12.00
CA VAL A 349 11.36 -7.77 -11.69
C VAL A 349 11.12 -8.41 -10.31
N PRO A 350 11.34 -9.72 -10.15
CA PRO A 350 11.18 -10.40 -8.86
C PRO A 350 12.21 -9.88 -7.83
N ALA A 351 11.75 -9.57 -6.63
CA ALA A 351 12.54 -8.96 -5.59
C ALA A 351 12.08 -9.34 -4.17
N ASN A 352 13.04 -9.32 -3.26
CA ASN A 352 12.83 -9.34 -1.82
C ASN A 352 12.95 -7.92 -1.29
N VAL A 353 12.04 -7.54 -0.41
CA VAL A 353 12.02 -6.19 0.16
C VAL A 353 12.02 -6.27 1.66
N MET A 354 13.00 -5.60 2.26
CA MET A 354 13.05 -5.38 3.70
C MET A 354 12.81 -3.91 4.00
N GLY A 355 11.88 -3.60 4.89
CA GLY A 355 11.63 -2.23 5.32
C GLY A 355 10.81 -2.16 6.60
N ARG A 356 10.29 -0.98 6.94
CA ARG A 356 9.41 -0.79 8.10
C ARG A 356 8.02 -0.39 7.68
N LEU A 357 7.04 -1.10 8.23
CA LEU A 357 5.65 -0.88 7.91
C LEU A 357 5.11 0.40 8.58
N ARG A 358 4.35 1.19 7.81
CA ARG A 358 3.57 2.35 8.24
C ARG A 358 2.21 2.29 7.57
N LEU A 359 1.24 3.06 8.09
CA LEU A 359 -0.01 3.28 7.37
C LEU A 359 0.06 4.57 6.56
N SER A 360 -0.44 4.56 5.33
CA SER A 360 -0.58 5.74 4.47
C SER A 360 -1.22 6.93 5.19
N ARG A 361 -2.31 6.71 5.94
CA ARG A 361 -3.03 7.76 6.71
C ARG A 361 -2.15 8.49 7.72
N SER A 362 -1.18 7.81 8.31
CA SER A 362 -0.24 8.43 9.26
C SER A 362 0.67 9.47 8.60
N LEU A 363 0.83 9.39 7.28
CA LEU A 363 1.66 10.30 6.49
C LEU A 363 0.92 11.60 6.14
N GLY A 364 -0.39 11.51 5.82
CA GLY A 364 -1.23 12.66 5.45
C GLY A 364 -1.55 13.63 6.59
N ARG A 365 -1.39 13.22 7.86
CA ARG A 365 -1.70 14.04 9.05
C ARG A 365 -0.50 14.79 9.64
N ARG A 366 0.70 14.68 9.05
CA ARG A 366 1.93 15.27 9.60
C ARG A 366 2.16 16.69 9.07
N THR A 367 2.96 17.47 9.81
CA THR A 367 3.35 18.86 9.48
C THR A 367 3.73 19.03 8.00
N ALA A 368 3.32 20.16 7.38
CA ALA A 368 3.55 20.49 5.97
C ALA A 368 5.00 20.27 5.47
N SER A 369 6.00 20.37 6.35
CA SER A 369 7.41 20.14 6.04
C SER A 369 7.80 18.67 5.76
N GLN A 370 7.01 17.69 6.23
CA GLN A 370 7.17 16.26 5.93
C GLN A 370 6.30 15.82 4.74
N VAL A 371 5.14 16.46 4.55
CA VAL A 371 4.27 16.26 3.38
C VAL A 371 4.99 16.64 2.09
N ASN A 372 5.80 17.70 2.10
CA ASN A 372 6.63 18.10 0.95
C ASN A 372 7.77 17.13 0.60
N ALA A 373 7.96 16.03 1.35
CA ALA A 373 9.01 15.05 1.06
C ALA A 373 8.53 13.88 0.18
N LEU A 374 7.21 13.69 0.06
CA LEU A 374 6.58 12.60 -0.69
C LEU A 374 5.89 13.15 -1.97
N PRO A 375 5.72 12.33 -3.02
CA PRO A 375 5.00 12.72 -4.22
C PRO A 375 3.58 13.19 -3.93
N GLN A 376 3.17 14.32 -4.51
CA GLN A 376 1.80 14.83 -4.39
C GLN A 376 0.78 13.84 -4.97
N ALA A 377 1.10 13.19 -6.10
CA ALA A 377 0.23 12.18 -6.70
C ALA A 377 -0.01 11.00 -5.73
N ALA A 378 1.05 10.51 -5.08
CA ALA A 378 0.92 9.44 -4.10
C ALA A 378 0.12 9.90 -2.88
N LEU A 379 0.40 11.09 -2.34
CA LEU A 379 -0.35 11.67 -1.22
C LEU A 379 -1.83 11.92 -1.53
N THR A 380 -2.17 12.20 -2.79
CA THR A 380 -3.57 12.40 -3.22
C THR A 380 -4.29 11.07 -3.38
N SER A 381 -3.56 10.04 -3.81
CA SER A 381 -4.08 8.67 -3.85
C SER A 381 -4.26 8.11 -2.44
N TRP A 382 -3.33 8.45 -1.53
CA TRP A 382 -3.33 8.03 -0.15
C TRP A 382 -4.29 8.88 0.68
N GLY A 383 -5.38 8.29 1.15
CA GLY A 383 -6.20 8.93 2.19
C GLY A 383 -7.57 9.42 1.74
N GLY A 384 -8.25 8.65 0.87
CA GLY A 384 -9.70 8.58 0.94
C GLY A 384 -10.17 8.20 2.36
N GLY A 385 -11.46 8.40 2.68
CA GLY A 385 -12.02 8.24 4.03
C GLY A 385 -11.69 6.92 4.78
N GLN A 386 -11.20 5.89 4.08
CA GLN A 386 -10.75 4.60 4.61
C GLN A 386 -9.38 4.11 4.09
N ASP A 387 -8.66 4.84 3.23
CA ASP A 387 -7.41 4.34 2.63
C ASP A 387 -6.22 4.41 3.60
N GLU A 388 -6.17 3.43 4.51
CA GLU A 388 -5.09 3.21 5.47
C GLU A 388 -4.14 2.07 5.03
N ARG A 389 -3.84 1.93 3.73
CA ARG A 389 -3.01 0.82 3.25
C ARG A 389 -1.64 0.75 3.95
N PRO A 390 -1.11 -0.47 4.18
CA PRO A 390 0.26 -0.66 4.65
C PRO A 390 1.26 -0.24 3.58
N VAL A 391 2.25 0.54 3.98
CA VAL A 391 3.35 1.04 3.14
C VAL A 391 4.68 0.65 3.79
N LEU A 392 5.62 0.16 2.99
CA LEU A 392 6.92 -0.35 3.45
C LEU A 392 8.03 0.69 3.21
N PHE A 393 8.58 1.24 4.27
CA PHE A 393 9.66 2.23 4.19
C PHE A 393 11.05 1.57 4.23
N ILE A 394 11.85 1.74 3.18
CA ILE A 394 13.26 1.31 3.14
C ILE A 394 14.23 2.41 3.58
N SER A 395 13.82 3.68 3.45
CA SER A 395 14.57 4.84 3.93
C SER A 395 13.69 5.65 4.87
N GLU A 396 14.19 6.06 6.03
CA GLU A 396 13.36 6.79 6.99
C GLU A 396 13.22 8.28 6.65
N ILE A 397 11.99 8.79 6.79
CA ILE A 397 11.72 10.22 6.94
C ILE A 397 11.88 10.54 8.43
N VAL A 398 13.04 11.06 8.82
CA VAL A 398 13.34 11.46 10.20
C VAL A 398 13.11 12.96 10.35
N SER A 399 12.24 13.38 11.28
CA SER A 399 12.23 14.77 11.75
C SER A 399 13.35 14.95 12.77
N SER A 400 14.34 15.80 12.48
CA SER A 400 15.26 16.24 13.52
C SER A 400 14.53 17.17 14.49
N ASN A 401 14.84 17.03 15.78
CA ASN A 401 14.21 17.74 16.89
C ASN A 401 14.16 19.27 16.67
N ALA A 402 13.02 19.89 16.98
CA ALA A 402 12.75 21.31 16.82
C ALA A 402 13.39 22.22 17.90
N VAL A 403 14.40 21.75 18.63
CA VAL A 403 14.96 22.50 19.77
C VAL A 403 16.15 23.39 19.38
N GLU A 404 16.80 23.12 18.26
CA GLU A 404 17.83 24.01 17.70
C GLU A 404 17.50 24.20 16.23
N GLY A 405 17.44 25.45 15.77
CA GLY A 405 16.96 25.86 14.45
C GLY A 405 17.75 25.35 13.24
N ASP A 406 18.60 24.34 13.42
CA ASP A 406 19.34 23.65 12.37
C ASP A 406 18.81 22.22 12.18
N VAL A 407 18.12 22.03 11.07
CA VAL A 407 17.46 20.78 10.71
C VAL A 407 18.48 19.86 10.00
N GLU A 408 19.31 19.15 10.76
CA GLU A 408 20.11 18.03 10.23
C GLU A 408 19.18 16.83 9.91
N ARG A 409 18.60 16.81 8.71
CA ARG A 409 17.82 15.67 8.20
C ARG A 409 18.75 14.56 7.72
N ARG A 410 18.99 13.56 8.57
CA ARG A 410 19.76 12.36 8.19
C ARG A 410 18.89 11.37 7.43
N GLU A 411 19.28 11.07 6.19
CA GLU A 411 18.80 9.89 5.46
C GLU A 411 19.45 8.65 6.09
N ALA A 412 18.65 7.86 6.81
CA ALA A 412 19.07 6.55 7.29
C ALA A 412 18.37 5.49 6.44
N SER A 413 19.13 4.84 5.55
CA SER A 413 18.67 3.60 4.92
C SER A 413 18.55 2.52 6.00
N ARG A 414 17.36 1.94 6.14
CA ARG A 414 17.03 0.92 7.16
C ARG A 414 16.46 -0.35 6.53
N GLY A 415 16.42 -0.41 5.21
CA GLY A 415 15.86 -1.48 4.43
C GLY A 415 16.56 -1.57 3.09
N HIS A 416 16.13 -2.53 2.26
CA HIS A 416 16.69 -2.73 0.94
C HIS A 416 15.68 -3.42 0.03
N ILE A 417 15.88 -3.23 -1.26
CA ILE A 417 15.24 -4.01 -2.32
C ILE A 417 16.37 -4.78 -2.98
N VAL A 418 16.29 -6.10 -2.96
CA VAL A 418 17.28 -6.98 -3.58
C VAL A 418 16.59 -7.96 -4.51
N MET A 419 17.33 -8.39 -5.53
CA MET A 419 16.82 -9.38 -6.48
C MET A 419 16.51 -10.70 -5.78
N ASP A 420 15.35 -11.29 -6.06
CA ASP A 420 15.02 -12.64 -5.60
C ASP A 420 15.65 -13.66 -6.54
N THR A 421 16.79 -14.23 -6.13
CA THR A 421 17.49 -15.25 -6.92
C THR A 421 16.77 -16.59 -6.95
N GLY A 422 15.90 -16.87 -5.97
CA GLY A 422 15.12 -18.11 -5.88
C GLY A 422 13.87 -18.08 -6.75
N ALA A 423 13.21 -16.93 -6.86
CA ALA A 423 12.06 -16.74 -7.74
C ALA A 423 12.42 -16.31 -9.16
N TYR A 424 13.70 -16.25 -9.52
CA TYR A 424 14.13 -15.86 -10.86
C TYR A 424 13.47 -16.69 -12.01
N PRO A 425 13.25 -18.02 -11.87
CA PRO A 425 12.49 -18.77 -12.87
C PRO A 425 11.02 -18.36 -12.97
N SER A 426 10.46 -17.72 -11.94
CA SER A 426 9.09 -17.23 -11.91
C SER A 426 8.97 -15.98 -12.76
N ARG A 427 8.30 -16.14 -13.90
CA ARG A 427 8.08 -15.06 -14.86
C ARG A 427 6.68 -14.48 -14.79
N TYR A 428 5.87 -14.84 -13.80
CA TYR A 428 4.46 -14.50 -13.79
C TYR A 428 4.11 -13.42 -12.75
N TYR A 429 3.87 -12.22 -13.26
CA TYR A 429 3.36 -11.06 -12.52
C TYR A 429 2.15 -10.52 -13.29
N SER A 430 0.95 -10.82 -12.79
CA SER A 430 -0.30 -10.37 -13.42
C SER A 430 -0.65 -8.96 -12.96
N ALA A 431 -0.77 -8.00 -13.86
CA ALA A 431 -1.32 -6.67 -13.55
C ALA A 431 -2.20 -6.17 -14.69
N TYR A 432 -2.94 -5.09 -14.47
CA TYR A 432 -3.69 -4.46 -15.55
C TYR A 432 -2.75 -3.80 -16.56
N LEU A 433 -2.75 -4.28 -17.80
CA LEU A 433 -2.34 -3.47 -18.95
C LEU A 433 -3.53 -2.60 -19.33
N TRP A 434 -3.31 -1.29 -19.51
CA TRP A 434 -4.40 -0.37 -19.82
C TRP A 434 -3.98 0.83 -20.67
N ALA A 435 -4.94 1.38 -21.40
CA ALA A 435 -4.85 2.63 -22.15
C ALA A 435 -6.16 3.42 -22.01
N ALA A 436 -6.05 4.72 -21.75
CA ALA A 436 -7.18 5.60 -21.54
C ALA A 436 -7.40 6.52 -22.74
N VAL A 437 -8.65 6.57 -23.20
CA VAL A 437 -9.11 7.45 -24.27
C VAL A 437 -10.19 8.37 -23.72
N VAL A 438 -10.22 9.61 -24.18
CA VAL A 438 -11.21 10.62 -23.79
C VAL A 438 -12.16 10.87 -24.95
N VAL A 439 -13.46 10.92 -24.66
CA VAL A 439 -14.49 11.29 -25.64
C VAL A 439 -14.52 12.81 -25.78
N LEU A 440 -14.45 13.28 -27.02
CA LEU A 440 -14.49 14.70 -27.38
C LEU A 440 -15.74 14.99 -28.19
N MET A 441 -16.39 16.10 -27.84
CA MET A 441 -17.52 16.66 -28.58
C MET A 441 -17.21 18.11 -28.97
N ARG A 442 -17.82 18.57 -30.05
CA ARG A 442 -17.69 19.97 -30.45
C ARG A 442 -18.60 20.84 -29.59
N GLY A 443 -18.00 21.82 -28.92
CA GLY A 443 -18.71 22.82 -28.15
C GLY A 443 -19.41 23.86 -29.03
N PRO A 444 -20.20 24.76 -28.42
CA PRO A 444 -20.88 25.86 -29.12
C PRO A 444 -19.92 26.81 -29.85
N ASP A 445 -18.68 26.91 -29.38
CA ASP A 445 -17.59 27.70 -29.98
C ASP A 445 -16.89 26.98 -31.15
N GLY A 446 -17.35 25.79 -31.50
CA GLY A 446 -16.78 24.97 -32.56
C GLY A 446 -15.49 24.23 -32.15
N ARG A 447 -15.01 24.34 -30.91
CA ARG A 447 -13.82 23.63 -30.44
C ARG A 447 -14.18 22.24 -29.94
N LEU A 448 -13.28 21.28 -30.16
CA LEU A 448 -13.41 19.96 -29.52
C LEU A 448 -13.07 20.10 -28.04
N THR A 449 -13.90 19.54 -27.18
CA THR A 449 -13.76 19.58 -25.72
C THR A 449 -14.30 18.28 -25.11
N PRO A 450 -13.81 17.85 -23.93
CA PRO A 450 -14.38 16.73 -23.19
C PRO A 450 -15.89 16.94 -22.93
N LEU A 451 -16.66 15.86 -22.93
CA LEU A 451 -18.13 15.92 -22.86
C LEU A 451 -18.60 16.62 -21.58
N THR A 452 -18.04 16.31 -20.41
CA THR A 452 -18.47 16.94 -19.16
C THR A 452 -18.11 18.42 -19.04
N SER A 453 -17.11 18.89 -19.80
CA SER A 453 -16.79 20.33 -19.85
C SER A 453 -17.89 21.16 -20.50
N LEU A 454 -18.83 20.53 -21.21
CA LEU A 454 -19.96 21.19 -21.87
C LEU A 454 -21.21 21.26 -20.99
N GLN A 455 -21.23 20.61 -19.83
CA GLN A 455 -22.41 20.53 -18.96
C GLN A 455 -22.42 21.65 -17.91
N PRO A 456 -23.59 22.25 -17.60
CA PRO A 456 -23.72 23.18 -16.49
C PRO A 456 -23.58 22.44 -15.14
N GLY A 457 -22.57 22.77 -14.35
CA GLY A 457 -22.34 22.18 -13.03
C GLY A 457 -20.86 22.02 -12.69
N PRO A 458 -20.54 21.40 -11.54
CA PRO A 458 -19.17 21.00 -11.25
C PRO A 458 -18.70 19.98 -12.28
N ALA A 459 -17.47 20.14 -12.78
CA ALA A 459 -16.90 19.22 -13.75
C ALA A 459 -16.77 17.81 -13.15
N GLN A 460 -17.15 16.79 -13.92
CA GLN A 460 -17.10 15.39 -13.51
C GLN A 460 -16.18 14.59 -14.43
N PRO A 461 -14.86 14.85 -14.41
CA PRO A 461 -13.93 14.38 -15.43
C PRO A 461 -13.81 12.85 -15.52
N TRP A 462 -14.13 12.10 -14.45
CA TRP A 462 -14.17 10.62 -14.50
C TRP A 462 -15.15 10.09 -15.55
N LYS A 463 -16.16 10.90 -15.87
CA LYS A 463 -17.18 10.61 -16.88
C LYS A 463 -16.68 10.78 -18.31
N ASP A 464 -15.50 11.32 -18.58
CA ASP A 464 -15.01 11.46 -19.96
C ASP A 464 -14.02 10.36 -20.38
N PHE A 465 -13.63 9.49 -19.44
CA PHE A 465 -12.67 8.41 -19.68
C PHE A 465 -13.31 7.13 -20.21
N ILE A 466 -12.63 6.49 -21.16
CA ILE A 466 -12.84 5.09 -21.54
C ILE A 466 -11.50 4.37 -21.33
N PRO A 467 -11.29 3.70 -20.18
CA PRO A 467 -10.10 2.90 -19.97
C PRO A 467 -10.26 1.53 -20.61
N PHE A 468 -9.51 1.23 -21.66
CA PHE A 468 -9.39 -0.14 -22.13
C PHE A 468 -8.35 -0.84 -21.28
N PHE A 469 -8.67 -2.03 -20.78
CA PHE A 469 -7.72 -2.81 -19.98
C PHE A 469 -7.89 -4.32 -20.16
N GLU A 470 -6.84 -5.04 -19.77
CA GLU A 470 -6.79 -6.50 -19.67
C GLU A 470 -5.74 -6.91 -18.64
N HIS A 471 -5.85 -8.14 -18.10
CA HIS A 471 -4.77 -8.70 -17.30
C HIS A 471 -3.66 -9.21 -18.21
N GLY A 472 -2.44 -8.74 -17.96
CA GLY A 472 -1.26 -9.18 -18.67
C GLY A 472 -0.18 -9.62 -17.70
N ASN A 473 0.73 -10.47 -18.18
CA ASN A 473 1.95 -10.77 -17.46
C ASN A 473 3.02 -9.72 -17.77
N LEU A 474 3.31 -8.83 -16.82
CA LEU A 474 4.20 -7.68 -17.00
C LEU A 474 5.67 -7.98 -16.72
N ALA A 475 5.97 -9.13 -16.08
CA ALA A 475 7.35 -9.55 -15.80
C ALA A 475 8.02 -10.24 -16.98
N ASP A 476 7.26 -10.97 -17.81
CA ASP A 476 7.77 -11.61 -19.01
C ASP A 476 7.63 -10.66 -20.23
N PRO A 477 8.74 -10.22 -20.86
CA PRO A 477 8.68 -9.23 -21.94
C PRO A 477 7.85 -9.66 -23.16
N GLU A 478 7.91 -10.94 -23.54
CA GLU A 478 7.17 -11.47 -24.69
C GLU A 478 5.67 -11.49 -24.42
N SER A 479 5.29 -11.99 -23.24
CA SER A 479 3.89 -11.99 -22.78
C SER A 479 3.36 -10.57 -22.62
N CYS A 480 4.16 -9.65 -22.09
CA CYS A 480 3.80 -8.24 -21.93
C CYS A 480 3.54 -7.58 -23.30
N LEU A 481 4.46 -7.75 -24.27
CA LEU A 481 4.28 -7.22 -25.62
C LEU A 481 3.07 -7.83 -26.33
N PHE A 482 2.85 -9.14 -26.17
CA PHE A 482 1.67 -9.80 -26.71
C PHE A 482 0.38 -9.19 -26.15
N GLY A 483 0.29 -9.02 -24.83
CA GLY A 483 -0.83 -8.33 -24.18
C GLY A 483 -1.02 -6.92 -24.74
N LYS A 484 0.03 -6.08 -24.72
CA LYS A 484 -0.05 -4.71 -25.24
C LYS A 484 -0.59 -4.63 -26.69
N ARG A 485 -0.26 -5.60 -27.55
CA ARG A 485 -0.83 -5.72 -28.90
C ARG A 485 -2.31 -6.12 -28.90
N GLN A 486 -2.71 -7.08 -28.08
CA GLN A 486 -4.12 -7.44 -27.92
C GLN A 486 -4.95 -6.27 -27.39
N LEU A 487 -4.46 -5.58 -26.37
CA LEU A 487 -5.07 -4.36 -25.85
C LEU A 487 -5.20 -3.27 -26.93
N ALA A 488 -4.16 -3.05 -27.74
CA ALA A 488 -4.21 -2.07 -28.83
C ALA A 488 -5.30 -2.39 -29.87
N LEU A 489 -5.40 -3.67 -30.27
CA LEU A 489 -6.48 -4.13 -31.15
C LEU A 489 -7.86 -3.95 -30.50
N LYS A 490 -7.98 -4.23 -29.20
CA LYS A 490 -9.21 -4.04 -28.41
C LYS A 490 -9.63 -2.57 -28.36
N VAL A 491 -8.69 -1.65 -28.16
CA VAL A 491 -8.93 -0.20 -28.20
C VAL A 491 -9.54 0.19 -29.55
N VAL A 492 -8.83 -0.10 -30.65
CA VAL A 492 -9.27 0.31 -32.00
C VAL A 492 -10.61 -0.34 -32.36
N SER A 493 -10.79 -1.63 -32.08
CA SER A 493 -12.04 -2.34 -32.37
C SER A 493 -13.22 -1.77 -31.58
N GLY A 494 -13.01 -1.43 -30.30
CA GLY A 494 -14.03 -0.81 -29.45
C GLY A 494 -14.43 0.57 -29.94
N LEU A 495 -13.46 1.41 -30.30
CA LEU A 495 -13.72 2.73 -30.88
C LEU A 495 -14.42 2.63 -32.24
N ALA A 496 -14.02 1.67 -33.09
CA ALA A 496 -14.63 1.46 -34.41
C ALA A 496 -16.09 1.01 -34.27
N ALA A 497 -16.37 0.12 -33.30
CA ALA A 497 -17.73 -0.28 -32.97
C ALA A 497 -18.58 0.93 -32.49
N ALA A 498 -18.02 1.80 -31.64
CA ALA A 498 -18.70 3.01 -31.20
C ALA A 498 -19.01 3.96 -32.38
N VAL A 499 -18.07 4.19 -33.29
CA VAL A 499 -18.31 5.01 -34.50
C VAL A 499 -19.37 4.40 -35.41
N ARG A 500 -19.37 3.06 -35.56
CA ARG A 500 -20.36 2.35 -36.36
C ARG A 500 -21.76 2.50 -35.78
N GLN A 501 -21.89 2.31 -34.46
CA GLN A 501 -23.17 2.43 -33.77
C GLN A 501 -23.67 3.89 -33.72
N TRP A 502 -22.74 4.86 -33.63
CA TRP A 502 -23.06 6.29 -33.67
C TRP A 502 -23.62 6.75 -35.02
N GLY A 503 -23.20 6.08 -36.10
CA GLY A 503 -23.67 6.36 -37.46
C GLY A 503 -23.05 7.61 -38.10
N THR A 504 -23.70 8.07 -39.17
CA THR A 504 -23.25 9.20 -39.99
C THR A 504 -24.22 10.39 -39.99
N ASP A 505 -25.40 10.22 -39.39
CA ASP A 505 -26.48 11.22 -39.42
C ASP A 505 -26.30 12.34 -38.37
N ARG A 506 -25.25 12.22 -37.55
CA ARG A 506 -24.91 13.11 -36.44
C ARG A 506 -23.48 13.61 -36.58
N GLU A 507 -23.14 14.62 -35.78
CA GLU A 507 -21.74 15.05 -35.67
C GLU A 507 -20.83 13.87 -35.27
N PRO A 508 -19.67 13.68 -35.93
CA PRO A 508 -18.82 12.53 -35.66
C PRO A 508 -18.30 12.47 -34.22
N LEU A 509 -18.40 11.29 -33.60
CA LEU A 509 -17.78 11.01 -32.31
C LEU A 509 -16.25 11.08 -32.46
N THR A 510 -15.61 11.97 -31.70
CA THR A 510 -14.16 12.18 -31.73
C THR A 510 -13.55 11.69 -30.42
N PHE A 511 -12.33 11.19 -30.48
CA PHE A 511 -11.60 10.58 -29.39
C PHE A 511 -10.19 11.16 -29.30
N ALA A 512 -9.66 11.26 -28.09
CA ALA A 512 -8.27 11.61 -27.84
C ALA A 512 -7.58 10.55 -26.99
N PHE A 513 -6.42 10.09 -27.42
CA PHE A 513 -5.55 9.28 -26.57
C PHE A 513 -5.03 10.16 -25.43
N ALA A 514 -5.25 9.74 -24.19
CA ALA A 514 -4.89 10.50 -23.01
C ALA A 514 -3.60 10.01 -22.37
N CYS A 515 -3.57 8.75 -21.97
CA CYS A 515 -2.41 8.12 -21.33
C CYS A 515 -2.56 6.59 -21.34
N ALA A 516 -1.52 5.88 -20.90
CA ALA A 516 -1.51 4.42 -20.78
C ALA A 516 -0.59 3.99 -19.63
N ILE A 517 -0.54 2.69 -19.36
CA ILE A 517 0.33 2.13 -18.30
C ILE A 517 1.83 2.46 -18.48
N ASP A 518 2.25 2.72 -19.72
CA ASP A 518 3.62 3.02 -20.13
C ASP A 518 3.80 4.45 -20.65
N GLU A 519 2.78 5.30 -20.50
CA GLU A 519 2.85 6.68 -20.95
C GLU A 519 1.94 7.58 -20.10
N ALA A 520 2.52 8.49 -19.34
CA ALA A 520 1.77 9.30 -18.39
C ALA A 520 0.82 10.34 -19.02
N GLY A 521 0.99 10.72 -20.28
CA GLY A 521 0.15 11.69 -20.97
C GLY A 521 0.41 13.16 -20.65
N CYS A 522 0.98 13.49 -19.48
CA CYS A 522 1.27 14.88 -19.07
C CYS A 522 2.44 15.58 -19.82
N GLY A 523 2.98 14.91 -20.84
CA GLY A 523 4.14 15.26 -21.67
C GLY A 523 5.50 15.42 -20.99
N HIS A 524 5.59 15.05 -19.72
CA HIS A 524 6.88 14.71 -19.13
C HIS A 524 7.24 13.27 -19.48
N ARG A 525 8.54 12.96 -19.50
CA ARG A 525 9.02 11.59 -19.67
C ARG A 525 8.64 10.75 -18.45
N LEU A 526 8.59 9.43 -18.65
CA LEU A 526 8.59 8.49 -17.52
C LEU A 526 9.85 8.70 -16.68
N ALA A 527 9.71 8.60 -15.37
CA ALA A 527 10.87 8.66 -14.46
C ALA A 527 11.82 7.45 -14.65
N TYR A 528 11.28 6.34 -15.18
CA TYR A 528 11.99 5.07 -15.41
C TYR A 528 11.64 4.51 -16.80
N PRO A 529 12.12 5.15 -17.89
CA PRO A 529 11.68 4.82 -19.26
C PRO A 529 12.06 3.40 -19.71
N ASP A 530 13.14 2.84 -19.16
CA ASP A 530 13.60 1.47 -19.46
C ASP A 530 12.61 0.39 -18.99
N TRP A 531 11.64 0.76 -18.13
CA TRP A 531 10.63 -0.14 -17.57
C TRP A 531 9.28 -0.08 -18.29
N SER A 532 9.24 0.48 -19.50
CA SER A 532 8.01 0.70 -20.28
C SER A 532 7.44 -0.55 -20.95
N GLY A 533 8.15 -1.68 -20.91
CA GLY A 533 7.74 -2.87 -21.65
C GLY A 533 7.92 -2.72 -23.17
N HIS A 534 9.02 -2.09 -23.59
CA HIS A 534 9.42 -1.90 -24.99
C HIS A 534 8.55 -0.90 -25.79
N PHE A 535 7.64 -1.37 -26.65
CA PHE A 535 6.84 -0.51 -27.54
C PHE A 535 5.74 0.20 -26.77
N THR A 536 5.55 1.50 -26.95
CA THR A 536 4.51 2.23 -26.22
C THR A 536 3.11 1.84 -26.68
N MET A 537 2.12 1.89 -25.79
CA MET A 537 0.72 1.67 -26.15
C MET A 537 0.25 2.62 -27.24
N ARG A 538 0.70 3.89 -27.22
CA ARG A 538 0.41 4.86 -28.28
C ARG A 538 0.82 4.35 -29.66
N THR A 539 2.05 3.87 -29.80
CA THR A 539 2.56 3.34 -31.07
C THR A 539 1.78 2.10 -31.49
N LEU A 540 1.53 1.16 -30.57
CA LEU A 540 0.80 -0.07 -30.87
C LEU A 540 -0.65 0.19 -31.27
N ILE A 541 -1.33 1.18 -30.66
CA ILE A 541 -2.68 1.59 -31.05
C ILE A 541 -2.68 2.22 -32.44
N ALA A 542 -1.68 3.03 -32.78
CA ALA A 542 -1.55 3.60 -34.13
C ALA A 542 -1.34 2.49 -35.19
N GLU A 543 -0.43 1.53 -34.94
CA GLU A 543 -0.21 0.38 -35.81
C GLU A 543 -1.47 -0.49 -35.97
N ALA A 544 -2.20 -0.73 -34.87
CA ALA A 544 -3.46 -1.47 -34.89
C ALA A 544 -4.55 -0.73 -35.70
N LEU A 545 -4.59 0.60 -35.62
CA LEU A 545 -5.51 1.43 -36.40
C LEU A 545 -5.22 1.33 -37.89
N ASP A 546 -3.96 1.44 -38.27
CA ASP A 546 -3.54 1.34 -39.68
C ASP A 546 -3.87 -0.03 -40.26
N SER A 547 -3.57 -1.10 -39.52
CA SER A 547 -3.88 -2.48 -39.94
C SER A 547 -5.39 -2.74 -40.06
N LEU A 548 -6.19 -2.35 -39.06
CA LEU A 548 -7.64 -2.57 -39.10
C LEU A 548 -8.34 -1.72 -40.17
N ALA A 549 -7.84 -0.52 -40.47
CA ALA A 549 -8.40 0.36 -41.50
C ALA A 549 -8.35 -0.24 -42.92
N GLU A 550 -7.49 -1.23 -43.17
CA GLU A 550 -7.44 -1.95 -44.44
C GLU A 550 -8.74 -2.75 -44.69
N SER A 551 -9.35 -3.29 -43.62
CA SER A 551 -10.47 -4.24 -43.70
C SER A 551 -11.78 -3.75 -43.06
N ASP A 552 -11.74 -2.86 -42.08
CA ASP A 552 -12.92 -2.32 -41.39
C ASP A 552 -13.18 -0.86 -41.79
N ALA A 553 -14.36 -0.60 -42.38
CA ALA A 553 -14.76 0.73 -42.83
C ALA A 553 -14.86 1.76 -41.69
N ALA A 554 -15.25 1.34 -40.48
CA ALA A 554 -15.33 2.23 -39.32
C ALA A 554 -13.93 2.57 -38.77
N ALA A 555 -13.00 1.61 -38.78
CA ALA A 555 -11.59 1.86 -38.45
C ALA A 555 -10.93 2.78 -39.49
N ARG A 556 -11.24 2.57 -40.78
CA ARG A 556 -10.80 3.46 -41.86
C ARG A 556 -11.29 4.88 -41.65
N ARG A 557 -12.57 5.06 -41.30
CA ARG A 557 -13.14 6.37 -40.95
C ARG A 557 -12.45 6.98 -39.72
N LEU A 558 -12.20 6.21 -38.66
CA LEU A 558 -11.46 6.68 -37.47
C LEU A 558 -10.12 7.31 -37.85
N ARG A 559 -9.38 6.67 -38.76
CA ARG A 559 -8.08 7.12 -39.26
C ARG A 559 -8.20 8.30 -40.22
N ASP A 560 -8.95 8.14 -41.30
CA ASP A 560 -8.98 9.07 -42.43
C ASP A 560 -9.65 10.41 -42.04
N ASP A 561 -10.73 10.35 -41.25
CA ASP A 561 -11.41 11.55 -40.72
C ASP A 561 -10.71 12.11 -39.46
N LYS A 562 -9.62 11.48 -39.00
CA LYS A 562 -8.86 11.85 -37.79
C LYS A 562 -9.75 11.96 -36.54
N LEU A 563 -10.65 10.99 -36.39
CA LEU A 563 -11.53 10.90 -35.23
C LEU A 563 -10.81 10.38 -34.00
N LEU A 564 -9.75 9.56 -34.14
CA LEU A 564 -8.83 9.27 -33.05
C LEU A 564 -7.61 10.19 -33.13
N ARG A 565 -7.43 11.04 -32.12
CA ARG A 565 -6.34 12.03 -32.06
C ARG A 565 -5.31 11.63 -31.02
N PHE A 566 -4.09 11.36 -31.47
CA PHE A 566 -2.97 11.08 -30.58
C PHE A 566 -2.39 12.37 -29.97
N ASP A 567 -2.33 13.46 -30.73
CA ASP A 567 -1.64 14.69 -30.30
C ASP A 567 -2.58 15.75 -29.69
N TYR A 568 -3.84 15.38 -29.42
CA TYR A 568 -4.80 16.33 -28.82
C TYR A 568 -4.33 16.81 -27.44
N PHE A 569 -3.91 15.85 -26.61
CA PHE A 569 -3.16 16.12 -25.40
C PHE A 569 -1.67 16.11 -25.75
N ASN A 570 -1.18 17.25 -26.21
CA ASN A 570 0.20 17.42 -26.69
C ASN A 570 1.25 17.46 -25.56
N GLY A 571 0.84 17.22 -24.32
CA GLY A 571 1.77 17.09 -23.21
C GLY A 571 2.53 18.38 -22.86
N GLN A 572 1.98 19.56 -23.17
CA GLN A 572 2.54 20.77 -22.55
C GLN A 572 2.55 20.58 -21.01
N PRO A 573 3.67 20.83 -20.32
CA PRO A 573 3.78 20.63 -18.89
C PRO A 573 2.59 21.21 -18.12
N GLY A 574 1.79 20.33 -17.48
CA GLY A 574 0.57 20.73 -16.74
C GLY A 574 -0.68 20.98 -17.60
N GLY A 575 -0.70 20.51 -18.85
CA GLY A 575 -1.64 20.96 -19.88
C GLY A 575 -3.00 20.26 -19.96
N HIS A 576 -3.27 19.18 -19.22
CA HIS A 576 -4.60 18.58 -19.15
C HIS A 576 -4.81 17.68 -17.93
N ASP A 577 -6.05 17.62 -17.43
CA ASP A 577 -6.43 16.84 -16.25
C ASP A 577 -6.43 15.33 -16.53
N PHE A 578 -6.55 14.93 -17.79
CA PHE A 578 -6.69 13.54 -18.22
C PHE A 578 -5.36 12.73 -18.26
N SER A 579 -4.33 13.18 -17.55
CA SER A 579 -3.05 12.48 -17.49
C SER A 579 -3.01 11.48 -16.33
N ALA A 580 -2.19 10.43 -16.43
CA ALA A 580 -2.03 9.46 -15.35
C ALA A 580 -1.58 10.13 -14.03
N CYS A 581 -0.73 11.16 -14.14
CA CYS A 581 -0.24 11.94 -13.00
C CYS A 581 -1.36 12.83 -12.37
N GLY A 582 -2.53 12.98 -13.02
CA GLY A 582 -3.73 13.65 -12.51
C GLY A 582 -4.85 12.71 -12.03
N PHE A 583 -4.77 11.41 -12.35
CA PHE A 583 -5.77 10.41 -11.95
C PHE A 583 -6.06 10.34 -10.46
N PRO A 584 -5.07 10.43 -9.54
CA PRO A 584 -5.35 10.45 -8.12
C PRO A 584 -6.40 11.50 -7.73
N GLY A 585 -6.32 12.70 -8.32
CA GLY A 585 -7.28 13.78 -8.07
C GLY A 585 -8.66 13.50 -8.66
N ILE A 586 -8.74 12.95 -9.87
CA ILE A 586 -10.00 12.59 -10.52
C ILE A 586 -10.71 11.47 -9.75
N VAL A 587 -9.97 10.45 -9.32
CA VAL A 587 -10.48 9.32 -8.54
C VAL A 587 -10.95 9.78 -7.16
N SER A 588 -10.17 10.62 -6.48
CA SER A 588 -10.58 11.22 -5.21
C SER A 588 -11.89 12.00 -5.35
N ALA A 589 -12.01 12.85 -6.38
CA ALA A 589 -13.25 13.61 -6.62
C ALA A 589 -14.46 12.71 -6.91
N HIS A 590 -14.25 11.57 -7.59
CA HIS A 590 -15.32 10.60 -7.80
C HIS A 590 -15.74 9.92 -6.49
N TYR A 591 -14.80 9.68 -5.57
CA TYR A 591 -15.09 9.10 -4.26
C TYR A 591 -15.89 10.06 -3.38
N ASP A 592 -15.48 11.32 -3.34
CA ASP A 592 -16.22 12.38 -2.63
C ASP A 592 -17.66 12.51 -3.17
N TRP A 593 -17.83 12.46 -4.51
CA TRP A 593 -19.14 12.44 -5.16
C TRP A 593 -20.03 11.27 -4.73
N MET A 594 -19.46 10.09 -4.51
CA MET A 594 -20.19 8.91 -4.03
C MET A 594 -20.60 9.04 -2.56
N ASP A 595 -19.72 9.60 -1.72
CA ASP A 595 -19.98 9.81 -0.30
C ASP A 595 -21.05 10.87 -0.04
N GLU A 596 -21.00 12.02 -0.73
CA GLU A 596 -22.02 13.09 -0.63
C GLU A 596 -23.43 12.58 -0.99
N ALA A 597 -23.52 11.76 -2.04
CA ALA A 597 -24.78 11.16 -2.47
C ALA A 597 -25.35 10.16 -1.46
N THR A 598 -24.49 9.52 -0.66
CA THR A 598 -24.91 8.59 0.39
C THR A 598 -25.39 9.35 1.63
N ALA A 599 -24.71 10.44 2.00
CA ALA A 599 -25.06 11.27 3.16
C ALA A 599 -26.39 12.03 2.98
N SER A 600 -26.64 12.58 1.78
CA SER A 600 -27.89 13.32 1.47
C SER A 600 -29.18 12.47 1.47
N ARG A 601 -29.07 11.15 1.59
CA ARG A 601 -30.21 10.21 1.68
C ARG A 601 -30.46 9.65 3.09
N SER A 602 -29.56 9.93 4.04
CA SER A 602 -29.72 9.52 5.44
C SER A 602 -30.38 10.58 6.32
N ASP A 603 -30.56 11.78 5.78
CA ASP A 603 -31.44 12.85 6.31
C ASP A 603 -32.80 12.81 5.60
#